data_AF-A0A2V7Y2R2-F1
#
_entry.id   AF-A0A2V7Y2R2-F1
#
_cell.length_a   1.000
_cell.length_b   1.000
_cell.length_c   1.000
_cell.angle_alpha   90.00
_cell.angle_beta   90.00
_cell.angle_gamma   90.00
#
_symmetry.space_group_name_H-M   'P 1'
#
loop_
_entity.id
_entity.type
_entity.pdbx_description
1 polymer ?
#
loop_
_entity_poly.entity_id
_entity_poly.type
_entity_poly.pdbx_seq_one_letter_code
_entity_poly.pdbx_strand_id
1 'polypeptide(L)'
;MCQITGSLSRLSFRGLVPYEFKPLRETVPVFEGRVRILQDLKVAGEKDLADVLSTADRTMAVRATLEFQVCRGTVCFPPGSVPITWTLRLRPLDHERPMQSPRP
;
A
#
# COMPACT_ATOMS: atom_id res chain seq x y z
N MET A 1 -1.52 20.79 0.33
CA MET A 1 -2.28 19.53 0.21
C MET A 1 -1.40 18.57 -0.60
N CYS A 2 -0.69 17.65 0.07
CA CYS A 2 0.28 16.77 -0.58
C CYS A 2 -0.46 15.63 -1.28
N GLN A 3 -0.27 15.49 -2.59
CA GLN A 3 -0.80 14.39 -3.39
C GLN A 3 0.30 13.35 -3.51
N ILE A 4 0.20 12.25 -2.75
CA ILE A 4 1.09 11.11 -2.91
C ILE A 4 0.62 10.37 -4.16
N THR A 5 1.28 10.60 -5.29
CA THR A 5 1.06 9.83 -6.51
C THR A 5 1.74 8.45 -6.34
N GLY A 6 1.04 7.54 -5.68
CA GLY A 6 1.50 6.18 -5.48
C GLY A 6 1.40 5.38 -6.78
N SER A 7 2.54 5.09 -7.42
CA SER A 7 2.61 3.99 -8.39
C SER A 7 2.42 2.69 -7.62
N LEU A 8 1.21 2.11 -7.73
CA LEU A 8 0.87 0.81 -7.17
C LEU A 8 1.81 -0.24 -7.79
N SER A 9 2.87 -0.58 -7.07
CA SER A 9 3.65 -1.78 -7.36
C SER A 9 2.67 -2.97 -7.34
N ARG A 10 2.76 -3.83 -8.35
CA ARG A 10 1.85 -4.96 -8.60
C ARG A 10 1.45 -5.64 -7.29
N LEU A 11 0.17 -5.52 -6.90
CA LEU A 11 -0.34 -6.18 -5.70
C LEU A 11 -0.14 -7.69 -5.84
N SER A 12 0.65 -8.28 -4.94
CA SER A 12 0.87 -9.72 -4.91
C SER A 12 -0.19 -10.34 -4.01
N PHE A 13 -1.17 -10.98 -4.64
CA PHE A 13 -2.27 -11.64 -3.96
C PHE A 13 -1.90 -13.09 -3.64
N ARG A 14 -1.84 -13.44 -2.35
CA ARG A 14 -1.67 -14.83 -1.89
C ARG A 14 -3.01 -15.37 -1.40
N GLY A 15 -3.31 -16.63 -1.73
CA GLY A 15 -4.55 -17.29 -1.29
C GLY A 15 -5.77 -17.00 -2.16
N LEU A 16 -5.58 -16.80 -3.47
CA LEU A 16 -6.68 -16.72 -4.42
C LEU A 16 -7.28 -18.11 -4.64
N VAL A 17 -8.61 -18.17 -4.62
CA VAL A 17 -9.40 -19.36 -4.93
C VAL A 17 -10.25 -19.05 -6.16
N PRO A 18 -10.36 -19.96 -7.14
CA PRO A 18 -11.25 -19.75 -8.28
C PRO A 18 -12.72 -19.83 -7.83
N TYR A 19 -13.52 -18.84 -8.20
CA TYR A 19 -14.97 -18.84 -8.03
C TYR A 19 -15.66 -18.74 -9.39
N GLU A 20 -16.61 -19.65 -9.64
CA GLU A 20 -17.40 -19.66 -10.87
C GLU A 20 -18.66 -18.79 -10.70
N PHE A 21 -18.68 -17.66 -11.39
CA PHE A 21 -19.84 -16.80 -11.50
C PHE A 21 -20.79 -17.33 -12.59
N LYS A 22 -21.66 -18.25 -12.17
CA LYS A 22 -22.66 -18.91 -13.05
C LYS A 22 -23.49 -17.98 -13.94
N PRO A 23 -23.94 -16.79 -13.50
CA PRO A 23 -24.74 -15.89 -14.34
C PRO A 23 -24.02 -15.44 -15.63
N LEU A 24 -22.70 -15.30 -15.60
CA LEU A 24 -21.88 -14.92 -16.77
C LEU A 24 -20.98 -16.06 -17.28
N ARG A 25 -21.04 -17.24 -16.66
CA ARG A 25 -20.15 -18.40 -16.95
C ARG A 25 -18.66 -18.01 -16.93
N GLU A 26 -18.29 -17.17 -15.97
CA GLU A 26 -16.92 -16.69 -15.79
C GLU A 26 -16.29 -17.31 -14.54
N THR A 27 -14.99 -17.58 -14.58
CA THR A 27 -14.23 -17.94 -13.37
C THR A 27 -13.36 -16.77 -12.96
N VAL A 28 -13.62 -16.22 -11.78
CA VAL A 28 -12.89 -15.08 -11.23
C VAL A 28 -12.10 -15.51 -9.99
N PRO A 29 -10.87 -15.00 -9.80
CA PRO A 29 -10.13 -15.26 -8.58
C PRO A 29 -10.71 -14.43 -7.43
N VAL A 30 -11.09 -15.10 -6.35
CA VAL A 30 -11.62 -14.48 -5.12
C VAL A 30 -10.77 -14.81 -3.92
N PHE A 31 -10.97 -14.07 -2.84
CA PHE A 31 -10.44 -14.44 -1.54
C PHE A 31 -11.53 -15.04 -0.65
N GLU A 32 -11.19 -16.10 0.06
CA GLU A 32 -12.05 -16.70 1.07
C GLU A 32 -11.46 -16.53 2.47
N GLY A 33 -12.33 -16.29 3.46
CA GLY A 33 -11.92 -16.15 4.86
C GLY A 33 -11.15 -14.87 5.15
N ARG A 34 -9.98 -14.99 5.82
CA ARG A 34 -9.17 -13.84 6.24
C ARG A 34 -8.13 -13.51 5.19
N VAL A 35 -8.13 -12.25 4.75
CA VAL A 35 -7.19 -11.74 3.76
C VAL A 35 -6.19 -10.81 4.43
N ARG A 36 -4.92 -10.92 4.02
CA ARG A 36 -3.88 -9.95 4.37
C ARG A 36 -3.36 -9.29 3.11
N ILE A 37 -3.61 -7.99 2.98
CA ILE A 37 -3.14 -7.17 1.87
C ILE A 37 -1.81 -6.52 2.29
N LEU A 38 -0.77 -6.74 1.50
CA LEU A 38 0.54 -6.11 1.66
C LEU A 38 0.80 -5.24 0.43
N GLN A 39 1.14 -3.98 0.66
CA GLN A 39 1.46 -3.04 -0.39
C GLN A 39 2.74 -2.29 -0.05
N ASP A 40 3.73 -2.42 -0.94
CA ASP A 40 4.96 -1.65 -0.84
C ASP A 40 4.72 -0.21 -1.28
N LEU A 41 5.16 0.73 -0.44
CA LEU A 41 5.08 2.15 -0.71
C LEU A 41 6.47 2.67 -1.05
N LYS A 42 6.59 3.28 -2.23
CA LYS A 42 7.78 4.04 -2.63
C LYS A 42 7.45 5.51 -2.51
N VAL A 43 8.18 6.21 -1.65
CA VAL A 43 8.07 7.66 -1.52
C VAL A 43 9.02 8.27 -2.55
N ALA A 44 8.46 8.87 -3.60
CA ALA A 44 9.22 9.56 -4.64
C ALA A 44 9.10 11.07 -4.41
N GLY A 45 10.24 11.77 -4.29
CA GLY A 45 10.28 13.22 -4.14
C GLY A 45 11.29 13.66 -3.07
N GLU A 46 12.49 14.07 -3.50
CA GLU A 46 13.54 14.56 -2.59
C GLU A 46 13.11 15.83 -1.87
N LYS A 47 12.41 16.75 -2.57
CA LYS A 47 11.90 18.01 -2.00
C LYS A 47 10.79 17.79 -0.98
N ASP A 48 9.79 16.97 -1.33
CA ASP A 48 8.67 16.68 -0.42
C ASP A 48 9.14 15.95 0.84
N LEU A 49 10.15 15.07 0.71
CA LEU A 49 10.75 14.40 1.85
C LEU A 49 11.59 15.35 2.71
N ALA A 50 12.35 16.26 2.10
CA ALA A 50 13.15 17.27 2.81
C ALA A 50 12.27 18.18 3.67
N ASP A 51 11.13 18.63 3.13
CA ASP A 51 10.17 19.46 3.85
C ASP A 51 9.61 18.72 5.07
N VAL A 52 9.20 17.46 4.94
CA VAL A 52 8.71 16.66 6.09
C VAL A 52 9.83 16.40 7.10
N LEU A 53 11.06 16.13 6.66
CA LEU A 53 12.21 15.91 7.55
C LEU A 53 12.62 17.18 8.32
N SER A 54 12.31 18.36 7.78
CA SER A 54 12.54 19.64 8.45
C SER A 54 11.55 19.92 9.59
N THR A 55 10.40 19.23 9.62
CA THR A 55 9.43 19.37 10.71
C THR A 55 9.93 18.73 12.00
N ALA A 56 9.51 19.27 13.16
CA ALA A 56 9.93 18.76 14.47
C ALA A 56 9.53 17.29 14.68
N ASP A 57 8.33 16.92 14.23
CA ASP A 57 7.75 15.59 14.46
C ASP A 57 8.20 14.56 13.41
N ARG A 58 8.63 15.02 12.23
CA ARG A 58 9.08 14.19 11.08
C ARG A 58 8.06 13.12 10.71
N THR A 59 6.77 13.45 10.83
CA THR A 59 5.66 12.53 10.54
C THR A 59 5.04 12.84 9.19
N MET A 60 4.76 11.79 8.43
CA MET A 60 4.05 11.85 7.16
C MET A 60 2.77 11.02 7.23
N ALA A 61 1.63 11.61 6.88
CA ALA A 61 0.38 10.90 6.75
C ALA A 61 0.26 10.30 5.34
N VAL A 62 0.08 8.98 5.26
CA VAL A 62 -0.28 8.27 4.04
C VAL A 62 -1.76 7.94 4.09
N ARG A 63 -2.52 8.45 3.11
CA ARG A 63 -3.96 8.18 2.98
C ARG A 63 -4.19 7.29 1.77
N ALA A 64 -5.01 6.27 1.94
CA ALA A 64 -5.47 5.38 0.89
C ALA A 64 -6.96 5.10 1.04
N THR A 65 -7.57 4.59 -0.01
CA THR A 65 -8.95 4.11 0.00
C THR A 65 -8.93 2.64 -0.42
N LEU A 66 -9.52 1.77 0.40
CA LEU A 66 -9.75 0.39 0.03
C LEU A 66 -11.15 0.25 -0.55
N GLU A 67 -11.21 -0.01 -1.85
CA GLU A 67 -12.43 -0.40 -2.54
C GLU A 67 -12.51 -1.92 -2.56
N PHE A 68 -13.67 -2.46 -2.16
CA PHE A 68 -13.87 -3.89 -2.09
C PHE A 68 -15.32 -4.26 -2.38
N GLN A 69 -15.51 -5.49 -2.83
CA GLN A 69 -16.83 -6.10 -2.98
C GLN A 69 -16.84 -7.44 -2.27
N VAL A 70 -17.95 -7.74 -1.59
CA VAL A 70 -18.16 -9.02 -0.93
C VAL A 70 -19.38 -9.71 -1.53
N CYS A 71 -19.29 -11.03 -1.63
CA CYS A 71 -20.41 -11.88 -2.03
C CYS A 71 -20.64 -12.95 -0.96
N ARG A 72 -21.90 -13.32 -0.75
CA ARG A 72 -22.31 -14.42 0.11
C ARG A 72 -23.07 -15.44 -0.75
N GLY A 73 -22.42 -16.53 -1.09
CA GLY A 73 -22.98 -17.51 -2.03
C GLY A 73 -23.24 -16.86 -3.39
N THR A 74 -24.51 -16.84 -3.82
CA THR A 74 -24.92 -16.26 -5.10
C THR A 74 -25.29 -14.78 -5.04
N VAL A 75 -25.26 -14.16 -3.86
CA VAL A 75 -25.63 -12.75 -3.68
C VAL A 75 -24.37 -11.90 -3.51
N CYS A 76 -24.18 -10.91 -4.37
CA CYS A 76 -23.10 -9.92 -4.23
C CYS A 76 -23.66 -8.60 -3.71
N PHE A 77 -22.99 -8.03 -2.73
CA PHE A 77 -23.34 -6.73 -2.17
C PHE A 77 -22.76 -5.61 -3.05
N PRO A 78 -23.32 -4.38 -2.97
CA PRO A 78 -22.74 -3.22 -3.63
C PRO A 78 -21.28 -3.00 -3.20
N PRO A 79 -20.41 -2.47 -4.09
CA PRO A 79 -19.04 -2.12 -3.73
C PRO A 79 -19.01 -1.15 -2.54
N GLY A 80 -18.11 -1.42 -1.60
CA GLY A 80 -17.85 -0.59 -0.45
C GLY A 80 -16.48 0.07 -0.53
N SER A 81 -16.35 1.21 0.14
CA SER A 81 -15.10 1.96 0.24
C SER A 81 -14.80 2.28 1.69
N VAL A 82 -13.57 2.01 2.13
CA VAL A 82 -13.10 2.34 3.48
C VAL A 82 -11.83 3.17 3.39
N PRO A 83 -11.78 4.36 4.02
CA PRO A 83 -10.56 5.15 4.07
C PRO A 83 -9.56 4.51 5.04
N ILE A 84 -8.29 4.46 4.64
CA ILE A 84 -7.18 3.98 5.43
C ILE A 84 -6.17 5.12 5.59
N THR A 85 -5.71 5.33 6.81
CA THR A 85 -4.68 6.33 7.09
C THR A 85 -3.58 5.71 7.95
N TRP A 86 -2.35 5.90 7.51
CA TRP A 86 -1.15 5.55 8.27
C TRP A 86 -0.34 6.82 8.56
N THR A 87 0.25 6.88 9.75
CA THR A 87 1.22 7.93 10.10
C THR A 87 2.59 7.29 10.17
N LEU A 88 3.47 7.67 9.24
CA LEU A 88 4.85 7.19 9.18
C LEU A 88 5.75 8.20 9.86
N ARG A 89 6.65 7.73 10.73
CA ARG A 89 7.73 8.56 11.27
C ARG A 89 8.99 8.36 10.44
N LEU A 90 9.47 9.42 9.82
CA LEU A 90 10.63 9.39 8.94
C LEU A 90 11.92 9.54 9.75
N ARG A 91 12.97 8.85 9.29
CA ARG A 91 14.33 9.04 9.79
C ARG A 91 15.12 9.85 8.76
N PRO A 92 16.07 10.69 9.22
CA PRO A 92 16.99 11.36 8.31
C PRO A 92 17.72 10.36 7.42
N LEU A 93 18.07 10.79 6.22
CA LEU A 93 18.95 10.05 5.33
C LEU A 93 20.32 9.92 6.00
N ASP A 94 20.88 8.72 5.95
CA ASP A 94 22.25 8.48 6.40
C ASP A 94 23.20 9.00 5.31
N HIS A 95 23.84 10.13 5.60
CA HIS A 95 24.83 10.75 4.73
C HIS A 95 26.27 10.43 5.18
N GLU A 96 26.44 9.66 6.26
CA GLU A 96 27.77 9.35 6.77
C GLU A 96 28.47 8.37 5.83
N ARG A 97 29.59 8.81 5.27
CA ARG A 97 30.40 7.97 4.40
C ARG A 97 31.11 6.96 5.30
N PRO A 98 30.94 5.64 5.12
CA PRO A 98 31.68 4.66 5.91
C PRO A 98 33.17 4.95 5.76
N MET A 99 33.85 5.13 6.89
CA MET A 99 35.29 5.37 6.92
C MET A 99 35.97 4.16 6.26
N GLN A 100 36.56 4.36 5.08
CA GLN A 100 37.35 3.31 4.45
C GLN A 100 38.56 3.07 5.34
N SER A 101 38.66 1.88 5.94
CA SER A 101 39.86 1.47 6.67
C SER A 101 41.05 1.60 5.73
N PRO A 102 42.19 2.17 6.16
CA PRO A 102 43.40 2.21 5.35
C PRO A 102 43.71 0.79 4.85
N ARG A 103 43.82 0.64 3.52
CA ARG A 103 44.25 -0.62 2.92
C ARG A 103 45.69 -0.89 3.41
N PRO A 104 45.99 -2.06 4.01
CA PRO A 104 47.32 -2.39 4.48
C PRO A 104 48.34 -2.49 3.34
#